data_AF-A0A9X3S4K5-F1
#
_entry.id   AF-A0A9X3S4K5-F1
#
_cell.length_a   1.000
_cell.length_b   1.000
_cell.length_c   1.000
_cell.angle_alpha   90.00
_cell.angle_beta   90.00
_cell.angle_gamma   90.00
#
_symmetry.space_group_name_H-M   'P 1'
#
loop_
_entity.id
_entity.type
_entity.pdbx_description
1 polymer ?
#
loop_
_entity_poly.entity_id
_entity_poly.type
_entity_poly.pdbx_seq_one_letter_code
_entity_poly.pdbx_strand_id
1 'polypeptide(L)'
;MAVPEPLAGAAFAGQLETWQREAIHSATIVLTDETLQSIRMLEPELANYEDLPFTAFLPPWRSWRAYSYRFLLDLALCVFEMGRRLTQPRWDYPRCTGEEIALWIILCQAEVNAELAGHELDPEDLIDLMFEDGDFLAYYSEIPEDEMRELAAKHDVPLEPENWFEPFRKDRPIHPFLTDA
;
A
#
# COMPACT_ATOMS: atom_id res chain seq x y z
N MET A 1 26.99 22.23 -4.53
CA MET A 1 26.77 20.79 -4.77
C MET A 1 25.29 20.54 -4.60
N ALA A 2 24.63 19.95 -5.59
CA ALA A 2 23.25 19.51 -5.42
C ALA A 2 23.22 18.44 -4.31
N VAL A 3 22.32 18.58 -3.35
CA VAL A 3 22.01 17.48 -2.43
C VAL A 3 21.33 16.43 -3.30
N PRO A 4 21.85 15.19 -3.39
CA PRO A 4 21.17 14.15 -4.15
C PRO A 4 19.76 13.99 -3.59
N GLU A 5 18.76 13.98 -4.48
CA GLU A 5 17.37 13.80 -4.08
C GLU A 5 17.22 12.47 -3.33
N PRO A 6 16.47 12.44 -2.22
CA PRO A 6 16.31 11.22 -1.46
C PRO A 6 15.49 10.21 -2.26
N LEU A 7 16.16 9.20 -2.80
CA LEU A 7 15.51 8.03 -3.39
C LEU A 7 14.77 7.25 -2.30
N ALA A 8 13.63 6.67 -2.68
CA ALA A 8 12.92 5.71 -1.84
C ALA A 8 13.83 4.53 -1.45
N GLY A 9 13.51 3.87 -0.34
CA GLY A 9 14.37 2.84 0.26
C GLY A 9 15.65 3.41 0.88
N ALA A 10 15.65 4.68 1.32
CA ALA A 10 16.84 5.32 1.89
C ALA A 10 17.38 4.60 3.13
N ALA A 11 16.49 4.08 3.98
CA ALA A 11 16.85 3.25 5.12
C ALA A 11 17.53 1.91 4.74
N PHE A 12 17.37 1.47 3.49
CA PHE A 12 17.82 0.18 2.99
C PHE A 12 18.95 0.29 1.96
N ALA A 13 19.66 1.43 1.91
CA ALA A 13 20.72 1.68 0.93
C ALA A 13 21.89 0.67 0.95
N GLY A 14 22.04 -0.11 2.03
CA GLY A 14 23.02 -1.19 2.14
C GLY A 14 22.48 -2.59 1.82
N GLN A 15 21.18 -2.71 1.57
CA GLN A 15 20.46 -3.96 1.33
C GLN A 15 19.79 -3.99 -0.04
N LEU A 16 19.48 -2.82 -0.61
CA LEU A 16 18.91 -2.65 -1.94
C LEU A 16 19.91 -2.05 -2.91
N GLU A 17 19.94 -2.58 -4.13
CA GLU A 17 20.64 -1.98 -5.25
C GLU A 17 20.01 -0.64 -5.65
N THR A 18 20.79 0.22 -6.32
CA THR A 18 20.31 1.54 -6.74
C THR A 18 19.07 1.44 -7.64
N TRP A 19 19.03 0.48 -8.58
CA TRP A 19 17.90 0.34 -9.49
C TRP A 19 16.62 -0.11 -8.76
N GLN A 20 16.72 -0.94 -7.71
CA GLN A 20 15.56 -1.34 -6.90
C GLN A 20 14.96 -0.11 -6.21
N ARG A 21 15.82 0.75 -5.67
CA ARG A 21 15.40 2.01 -5.03
C ARG A 21 14.79 3.00 -6.02
N GLU A 22 15.32 3.07 -7.24
CA GLU A 22 14.75 3.86 -8.34
C GLU A 22 13.36 3.32 -8.74
N ALA A 23 13.20 2.00 -8.85
CA ALA A 23 11.92 1.36 -9.16
C ALA A 23 10.86 1.66 -8.09
N ILE A 24 11.21 1.53 -6.80
CA ILE A 24 10.32 1.86 -5.66
C ILE A 24 9.97 3.35 -5.66
N HIS A 25 10.94 4.22 -5.95
CA HIS A 25 10.70 5.67 -6.01
C HIS A 25 9.74 6.02 -7.16
N SER A 26 9.97 5.47 -8.35
CA SER A 26 9.08 5.63 -9.50
C SER A 26 7.68 5.10 -9.21
N ALA A 27 7.57 3.94 -8.55
CA ALA A 27 6.29 3.35 -8.17
C ALA A 27 5.49 4.24 -7.22
N THR A 28 6.16 4.86 -6.26
CA THR A 28 5.53 5.84 -5.34
C THR A 28 4.93 7.02 -6.10
N ILE A 29 5.61 7.51 -7.15
CA ILE A 29 5.12 8.62 -7.99
C ILE A 29 3.90 8.17 -8.79
N VAL A 30 3.99 7.02 -9.48
CA VAL A 30 2.89 6.46 -10.27
C VAL A 30 1.64 6.27 -9.42
N LEU A 31 1.75 5.62 -8.27
CA LEU A 31 0.61 5.37 -7.40
C LEU A 31 0.03 6.64 -6.77
N THR A 32 0.87 7.64 -6.51
CA THR A 32 0.39 8.96 -6.08
C THR A 32 -0.53 9.56 -7.15
N ASP A 33 -0.10 9.54 -8.41
CA ASP A 33 -0.88 10.07 -9.52
C ASP A 33 -2.15 9.26 -9.77
N GLU A 34 -2.06 7.93 -9.78
CA GLU A 34 -3.20 7.03 -10.00
C GLU A 34 -4.24 7.12 -8.89
N THR A 35 -3.81 7.28 -7.64
CA THR A 35 -4.74 7.45 -6.52
C THR A 35 -5.48 8.78 -6.62
N LEU A 36 -4.77 9.87 -6.95
CA LEU A 36 -5.38 11.18 -7.17
C LEU A 36 -6.33 11.17 -8.38
N GLN A 37 -5.96 10.50 -9.46
CA GLN A 37 -6.83 10.30 -10.62
C GLN A 37 -8.10 9.53 -10.24
N SER A 38 -7.97 8.49 -9.44
CA SER A 38 -9.09 7.68 -8.98
C SER A 38 -10.05 8.46 -8.10
N ILE A 39 -9.53 9.25 -7.14
CA ILE A 39 -10.32 10.18 -6.32
C ILE A 39 -11.09 11.17 -7.20
N ARG A 40 -10.45 11.71 -8.24
CA ARG A 40 -11.10 12.63 -9.18
C ARG A 40 -12.22 11.96 -9.97
N MET A 41 -12.03 10.71 -10.39
CA MET A 41 -13.02 9.96 -11.16
C MET A 41 -14.26 9.60 -10.33
N LEU A 42 -14.12 9.50 -9.01
CA LEU A 42 -15.19 9.20 -8.07
C LEU A 42 -16.14 10.37 -7.72
N GLU A 43 -16.23 11.39 -8.57
CA GLU A 43 -17.34 12.34 -8.47
C GLU A 43 -18.68 11.57 -8.46
N PRO A 44 -19.64 11.95 -7.58
CA PRO A 44 -20.52 10.98 -6.91
C PRO A 44 -21.56 10.27 -7.78
N GLU A 45 -21.55 10.46 -9.10
CA GLU A 45 -22.71 10.16 -9.96
C GLU A 45 -22.37 9.45 -11.29
N LEU A 46 -21.08 9.20 -11.62
CA LEU A 46 -20.73 8.77 -13.00
C LEU A 46 -19.70 7.64 -13.19
N ALA A 47 -18.85 7.29 -12.22
CA ALA A 47 -17.82 6.25 -12.43
C ALA A 47 -18.28 4.88 -11.94
N ASN A 48 -18.10 3.84 -12.76
CA ASN A 48 -18.10 2.48 -12.24
C ASN A 48 -16.80 2.28 -11.47
N TYR A 49 -16.90 1.68 -10.30
CA TYR A 49 -15.76 1.44 -9.43
C TYR A 49 -14.66 0.62 -10.12
N GLU A 50 -15.05 -0.39 -10.90
CA GLU A 50 -14.15 -1.28 -11.66
C GLU A 50 -13.32 -0.55 -12.73
N ASP A 51 -13.73 0.66 -13.13
CA ASP A 51 -13.02 1.46 -14.13
C ASP A 51 -11.92 2.34 -13.51
N LEU A 52 -11.77 2.32 -12.17
CA LEU A 52 -10.85 3.19 -11.46
C LEU A 52 -9.45 2.55 -11.42
N PRO A 53 -8.38 3.28 -11.83
CA PRO A 53 -7.02 2.74 -11.93
C PRO A 53 -6.56 2.00 -10.67
N PHE A 54 -6.84 2.55 -9.49
CA PHE A 54 -6.36 1.97 -8.23
C PHE A 54 -6.96 0.59 -7.89
N THR A 55 -8.08 0.20 -8.51
CA THR A 55 -8.75 -1.07 -8.16
C THR A 55 -7.96 -2.30 -8.56
N ALA A 56 -7.07 -2.17 -9.54
CA ALA A 56 -6.15 -3.23 -9.95
C ALA A 56 -5.22 -3.68 -8.82
N PHE A 57 -5.00 -2.83 -7.80
CA PHE A 57 -4.07 -3.10 -6.70
C PHE A 57 -4.75 -3.56 -5.41
N LEU A 58 -6.08 -3.60 -5.37
CA LEU A 58 -6.82 -3.96 -4.17
C LEU A 58 -7.11 -5.46 -4.09
N PRO A 59 -7.28 -6.00 -2.86
CA PRO A 59 -7.73 -7.36 -2.61
C PRO A 59 -8.92 -7.79 -3.49
N PRO A 60 -8.81 -8.90 -4.25
CA PRO A 60 -9.75 -9.25 -5.31
C PRO A 60 -11.13 -9.71 -4.82
N TRP A 61 -11.22 -10.18 -3.58
CA TRP A 61 -12.45 -10.79 -3.03
C TRP A 61 -13.39 -9.79 -2.35
N ARG A 62 -13.07 -8.49 -2.35
CA ARG A 62 -13.99 -7.50 -1.77
C ARG A 62 -14.98 -7.01 -2.78
N SER A 63 -16.26 -7.07 -2.41
CA SER A 63 -17.28 -6.36 -3.16
C SER A 63 -16.90 -4.88 -3.21
N TRP A 64 -16.75 -4.35 -4.43
CA TRP A 64 -16.51 -2.94 -4.73
C TRP A 64 -17.42 -1.95 -3.97
N ARG A 65 -18.55 -2.45 -3.45
CA ARG A 65 -19.47 -1.69 -2.58
C ARG A 65 -18.88 -1.32 -1.22
N ALA A 66 -17.81 -1.96 -0.77
CA ALA A 66 -17.13 -1.66 0.48
C ALA A 66 -16.15 -0.48 0.37
N TYR A 67 -15.80 -0.08 -0.85
CA TYR A 67 -14.76 0.92 -1.09
C TYR A 67 -15.39 2.28 -1.43
N SER A 68 -15.78 2.97 -0.38
CA SER A 68 -16.38 4.32 -0.47
C SER A 68 -15.36 5.38 -0.92
N TYR A 69 -15.85 6.57 -1.30
CA TYR A 69 -14.99 7.74 -1.53
C TYR A 69 -14.07 8.02 -0.32
N ARG A 70 -14.57 7.84 0.90
CA ARG A 70 -13.80 8.04 2.12
C ARG A 70 -12.66 7.03 2.23
N PHE A 71 -12.94 5.75 2.00
CA PHE A 71 -11.93 4.68 2.00
C PHE A 71 -10.74 5.03 1.09
N LEU A 72 -10.99 5.69 -0.04
CA LEU A 72 -9.96 6.04 -1.01
C LEU A 72 -9.13 7.24 -0.64
N LEU A 73 -9.75 8.22 0.02
CA LEU A 73 -8.99 9.29 0.66
C LEU A 73 -8.07 8.72 1.73
N ASP A 74 -8.57 7.79 2.54
CA ASP A 74 -7.80 7.17 3.63
C ASP A 74 -6.65 6.30 3.06
N LEU A 75 -6.90 5.51 2.03
CA LEU A 75 -5.85 4.75 1.36
C LEU A 75 -4.81 5.66 0.68
N ALA A 76 -5.23 6.77 0.06
CA ALA A 76 -4.32 7.76 -0.52
C ALA A 76 -3.37 8.35 0.52
N LEU A 77 -3.89 8.66 1.70
CA LEU A 77 -3.06 9.12 2.83
C LEU A 77 -2.04 8.06 3.24
N CYS A 78 -2.40 6.77 3.21
CA CYS A 78 -1.46 5.68 3.47
C CYS A 78 -0.36 5.61 2.40
N VAL A 79 -0.70 5.74 1.11
CA VAL A 79 0.27 5.80 0.00
C VAL A 79 1.23 6.97 0.18
N PHE A 80 0.73 8.17 0.47
CA PHE A 80 1.56 9.35 0.67
C PHE A 80 2.47 9.21 1.89
N GLU A 81 1.95 8.68 2.99
CA GLU A 81 2.72 8.47 4.20
C GLU A 81 3.81 7.41 3.98
N MET A 82 3.52 6.33 3.25
CA MET A 82 4.52 5.31 2.93
C MET A 82 5.58 5.82 1.97
N GLY A 83 5.18 6.55 0.92
CA GLY A 83 6.11 7.26 0.05
C GLY A 83 7.04 8.19 0.82
N ARG A 84 6.50 8.98 1.76
CA ARG A 84 7.29 9.85 2.63
C ARG A 84 8.25 9.03 3.51
N ARG A 85 7.79 7.95 4.16
CA ARG A 85 8.64 7.11 5.04
C ARG A 85 9.75 6.39 4.28
N LEU A 86 9.51 5.93 3.06
CA LEU A 86 10.50 5.28 2.21
C LEU A 86 11.70 6.19 1.88
N THR A 87 11.51 7.50 1.88
CA THR A 87 12.60 8.48 1.68
C THR A 87 13.40 8.80 2.95
N GLN A 88 12.97 8.30 4.12
CA GLN A 88 13.63 8.58 5.39
C GLN A 88 14.84 7.67 5.63
N PRO A 89 15.89 8.17 6.31
CA PRO A 89 17.09 7.38 6.60
C PRO A 89 16.88 6.31 7.67
N ARG A 90 15.75 6.33 8.38
CA ARG A 90 15.37 5.31 9.36
C ARG A 90 14.02 4.74 8.96
N TRP A 91 13.96 3.41 8.88
CA TRP A 91 12.73 2.72 8.56
C TRP A 91 11.80 2.71 9.76
N ASP A 92 10.52 2.91 9.46
CA ASP A 92 9.44 2.93 10.41
C ASP A 92 8.29 2.18 9.77
N TYR A 93 8.17 0.92 10.18
CA TYR A 93 7.24 -0.06 9.64
C TYR A 93 5.80 0.46 9.57
N PRO A 94 4.97 -0.10 8.67
CA PRO A 94 3.53 0.12 8.69
C PRO A 94 2.92 0.04 10.09
N ARG A 95 1.94 0.89 10.36
CA ARG A 95 1.30 1.06 11.67
C ARG A 95 -0.17 0.65 11.67
N CYS A 96 -0.73 0.35 10.50
CA CYS A 96 -2.06 -0.19 10.30
C CYS A 96 -2.10 -0.98 8.99
N THR A 97 -3.13 -1.81 8.80
CA THR A 97 -3.29 -2.65 7.60
C THR A 97 -3.35 -1.81 6.32
N GLY A 98 -3.93 -0.61 6.38
CA GLY A 98 -3.94 0.33 5.25
C GLY A 98 -2.54 0.78 4.83
N GLU A 99 -1.63 0.96 5.77
CA GLU A 99 -0.22 1.26 5.47
C GLU A 99 0.51 0.04 4.91
N GLU A 100 0.20 -1.18 5.38
CA GLU A 100 0.78 -2.42 4.82
C GLU A 100 0.34 -2.63 3.38
N ILE A 101 -0.97 -2.50 3.11
CA ILE A 101 -1.53 -2.56 1.77
C ILE A 101 -0.90 -1.48 0.89
N ALA A 102 -0.80 -0.23 1.36
CA ALA A 102 -0.16 0.85 0.61
C ALA A 102 1.31 0.56 0.27
N LEU A 103 2.06 -0.03 1.18
CA LEU A 103 3.44 -0.43 0.91
C LEU A 103 3.50 -1.58 -0.09
N TRP A 104 2.65 -2.59 0.07
CA TRP A 104 2.58 -3.74 -0.84
C TRP A 104 2.30 -3.32 -2.28
N ILE A 105 1.30 -2.47 -2.50
CA ILE A 105 0.98 -1.98 -3.85
C ILE A 105 2.15 -1.18 -4.45
N ILE A 106 2.91 -0.43 -3.64
CA ILE A 106 4.13 0.25 -4.08
C ILE A 106 5.17 -0.76 -4.56
N LEU A 107 5.34 -1.89 -3.87
CA LEU A 107 6.28 -2.93 -4.27
C LEU A 107 5.82 -3.66 -5.54
N CYS A 108 4.55 -4.00 -5.68
CA CYS A 108 4.01 -4.55 -6.93
C CYS A 108 4.17 -3.59 -8.11
N GLN A 109 3.93 -2.30 -7.92
CA GLN A 109 4.16 -1.31 -8.98
C GLN A 109 5.67 -1.13 -9.26
N ALA A 110 6.53 -1.34 -8.26
CA ALA A 110 7.98 -1.32 -8.45
C ALA A 110 8.47 -2.52 -9.29
N GLU A 111 7.88 -3.69 -9.09
CA GLU A 111 8.11 -4.88 -9.93
C GLU A 111 7.77 -4.57 -11.39
N VAL A 112 6.57 -4.04 -11.68
CA VAL A 112 6.19 -3.62 -13.04
C VAL A 112 7.19 -2.64 -13.64
N ASN A 113 7.64 -1.65 -12.86
CA ASN A 113 8.64 -0.67 -13.33
C ASN A 113 10.01 -1.31 -13.59
N ALA A 114 10.42 -2.27 -12.75
CA ALA A 114 11.66 -3.01 -12.91
C ALA A 114 11.63 -3.87 -14.18
N GLU A 115 10.54 -4.60 -14.42
CA GLU A 115 10.34 -5.42 -15.62
C GLU A 115 10.43 -4.57 -16.89
N LEU A 116 9.77 -3.41 -16.91
CA LEU A 116 9.84 -2.46 -18.03
C LEU A 116 11.26 -1.93 -18.28
N ALA A 117 12.09 -1.88 -17.24
CA ALA A 117 13.50 -1.50 -17.32
C ALA A 117 14.43 -2.69 -17.62
N GLY A 118 13.91 -3.92 -17.76
CA GLY A 118 14.68 -5.13 -18.03
C GLY A 118 15.33 -5.76 -16.78
N HIS A 119 14.78 -5.45 -15.60
CA HIS A 119 15.17 -6.05 -14.32
C HIS A 119 14.06 -6.98 -13.80
N GLU A 120 14.43 -7.90 -12.92
CA GLU A 120 13.51 -8.80 -12.21
C GLU A 120 13.53 -8.39 -10.74
N LEU A 121 12.35 -8.09 -10.18
CA LEU A 121 12.17 -7.71 -8.79
C LEU A 121 11.00 -8.50 -8.23
N ASP A 122 11.25 -9.34 -7.24
CA ASP A 122 10.18 -10.04 -6.52
C ASP A 122 9.79 -9.23 -5.27
N PRO A 123 8.55 -8.71 -5.17
CA PRO A 123 8.07 -8.03 -3.97
C PRO A 123 8.12 -8.90 -2.70
N GLU A 124 7.97 -10.22 -2.82
CA GLU A 124 7.96 -11.13 -1.66
C GLU A 124 9.33 -11.18 -0.97
N ASP A 125 10.42 -11.05 -1.73
CA ASP A 125 11.79 -10.99 -1.20
C ASP A 125 12.03 -9.75 -0.29
N LEU A 126 11.15 -8.76 -0.35
CA LEU A 126 11.25 -7.52 0.43
C LEU A 126 10.40 -7.53 1.71
N ILE A 127 9.60 -8.57 1.95
CA ILE A 127 8.68 -8.63 3.09
C ILE A 127 9.44 -8.62 4.41
N ASP A 128 10.40 -9.53 4.58
CA ASP A 128 11.24 -9.63 5.78
C ASP A 128 12.04 -8.35 6.07
N LEU A 129 12.25 -7.53 5.03
CA LEU A 129 12.98 -6.28 5.14
C LEU A 129 12.08 -5.11 5.56
N MET A 130 10.89 -5.01 4.97
CA MET A 130 10.08 -3.79 4.97
C MET A 130 8.82 -3.89 5.82
N PHE A 131 8.39 -5.08 6.23
CA PHE A 131 7.20 -5.33 7.04
C PHE A 131 7.53 -5.96 8.41
N GLU A 132 6.62 -5.86 9.37
CA GLU A 132 6.76 -6.56 10.67
C GLU A 132 6.38 -8.04 10.54
N ASP A 133 5.44 -8.36 9.65
CA ASP A 133 5.00 -9.69 9.28
C ASP A 133 4.43 -9.69 7.83
N GLY A 134 3.94 -10.84 7.37
CA GLY A 134 3.33 -11.01 6.05
C GLY A 134 1.83 -11.31 6.10
N ASP A 135 1.15 -11.08 7.23
CA ASP A 135 -0.24 -11.52 7.41
C ASP A 135 -1.20 -10.81 6.45
N PHE A 136 -0.87 -9.58 6.05
CA PHE A 136 -1.62 -8.82 5.05
C PHE A 136 -1.66 -9.51 3.66
N LEU A 137 -0.70 -10.40 3.35
CA LEU A 137 -0.75 -11.15 2.08
C LEU A 137 -1.98 -12.06 1.99
N ALA A 138 -2.56 -12.45 3.13
CA ALA A 138 -3.82 -13.18 3.13
C ALA A 138 -4.90 -12.43 2.33
N TYR A 139 -4.94 -11.09 2.41
CA TYR A 139 -5.89 -10.29 1.62
C TYR A 139 -5.72 -10.46 0.10
N TYR A 140 -4.57 -10.91 -0.39
CA TYR A 140 -4.30 -11.12 -1.82
C TYR A 140 -4.39 -12.58 -2.26
N SER A 141 -4.66 -13.51 -1.33
CA SER A 141 -4.81 -14.93 -1.67
C SER A 141 -6.07 -15.19 -2.52
N GLU A 142 -5.96 -16.13 -3.46
CA GLU A 142 -7.06 -16.54 -4.35
C GLU A 142 -8.08 -17.51 -3.69
N ILE A 143 -8.19 -17.51 -2.36
CA ILE A 143 -9.16 -18.38 -1.69
C ILE A 143 -10.58 -17.78 -1.77
N PRO A 144 -11.64 -18.61 -1.77
CA PRO A 144 -13.02 -18.13 -1.75
C PRO A 144 -13.30 -17.19 -0.56
N GLU A 145 -14.13 -16.16 -0.76
CA GLU A 145 -14.46 -15.16 0.29
C GLU A 145 -14.96 -15.82 1.59
N ASP A 146 -15.81 -16.84 1.50
CA ASP A 146 -16.34 -17.55 2.66
C ASP A 146 -15.22 -18.22 3.48
N GLU A 147 -14.23 -18.82 2.80
CA GLU A 147 -13.08 -19.47 3.43
C GLU A 147 -12.16 -18.45 4.10
N MET A 148 -11.95 -17.29 3.46
CA MET A 148 -11.22 -16.17 4.06
C MET A 148 -11.91 -15.64 5.31
N ARG A 149 -13.25 -15.48 5.29
CA ARG A 149 -14.02 -15.03 6.45
C ARG A 149 -13.90 -16.00 7.62
N GLU A 150 -13.92 -17.31 7.35
CA GLU A 150 -13.70 -18.33 8.39
C GLU A 150 -12.28 -18.27 8.95
N LEU A 151 -11.27 -18.13 8.09
CA LEU A 151 -9.87 -18.03 8.51
C LEU A 151 -9.63 -16.78 9.35
N ALA A 152 -10.07 -15.62 8.88
CA ALA A 152 -9.93 -14.36 9.59
C ALA A 152 -10.64 -14.38 10.95
N ALA A 153 -11.86 -14.94 11.02
CA ALA A 153 -12.56 -15.10 12.29
C ALA A 153 -11.83 -16.01 13.28
N LYS A 154 -11.12 -17.04 12.80
CA LYS A 154 -10.31 -17.94 13.63
C LYS A 154 -9.06 -17.25 14.19
N HIS A 155 -8.53 -16.26 13.47
CA HIS A 155 -7.29 -15.56 13.79
C HIS A 155 -7.51 -14.13 14.32
N ASP A 156 -8.78 -13.72 14.53
CA ASP A 156 -9.18 -12.37 14.97
C ASP A 156 -8.65 -11.26 14.05
N VAL A 157 -8.56 -11.56 12.75
CA VAL A 157 -8.09 -10.61 11.72
C VAL A 157 -9.28 -9.75 11.27
N PRO A 158 -9.22 -8.42 11.42
CA PRO A 158 -10.28 -7.55 10.96
C PRO A 158 -10.31 -7.57 9.43
N LEU A 159 -11.39 -8.13 8.88
CA LEU A 159 -11.58 -8.06 7.45
C LEU A 159 -12.09 -6.68 7.05
N GLU A 160 -13.14 -6.14 7.65
CA GLU A 160 -13.83 -4.97 7.09
C GLU A 160 -12.90 -3.76 6.79
N PRO A 161 -12.98 -3.12 5.61
CA PRO A 161 -12.00 -2.11 5.18
C PRO A 161 -11.94 -0.88 6.08
N GLU A 162 -13.02 -0.59 6.81
CA GLU A 162 -13.09 0.48 7.79
C GLU A 162 -12.08 0.28 8.93
N ASN A 163 -11.78 -0.97 9.28
CA ASN A 163 -10.84 -1.30 10.36
C ASN A 163 -9.38 -1.25 9.88
N TRP A 164 -9.12 -1.14 8.57
CA TRP A 164 -7.75 -1.15 8.03
C TRP A 164 -6.94 0.07 8.47
N PHE A 165 -7.62 1.13 8.85
CA PHE A 165 -7.01 2.37 9.29
C PHE A 165 -6.96 2.49 10.82
N GLU A 166 -7.15 1.40 11.57
CA GLU A 166 -6.91 1.40 13.00
C GLU A 166 -5.41 1.16 13.30
N PRO A 167 -4.80 1.92 14.23
CA PRO A 167 -3.40 1.70 14.58
C PRO A 167 -3.22 0.36 15.29
N PHE A 168 -2.26 -0.45 14.84
CA PHE A 168 -1.86 -1.69 15.50
C PHE A 168 -1.43 -1.47 16.96
N ARG A 169 -0.83 -0.30 17.23
CA ARG A 169 -0.29 0.08 18.52
C ARG A 169 -0.62 1.51 18.89
N LYS A 170 -1.16 1.70 20.11
CA LYS A 170 -1.58 3.02 20.62
C LYS A 170 -0.43 4.04 20.77
N ASP A 171 0.80 3.56 20.96
CA ASP A 171 2.00 4.41 21.08
C ASP A 171 2.65 4.74 19.72
N ARG A 172 2.15 4.17 18.62
CA ARG A 172 2.57 4.48 17.24
C ARG A 172 1.37 4.99 16.45
N PRO A 173 0.96 6.26 16.62
CA PRO A 173 -0.21 6.79 15.94
C PRO A 173 0.01 6.83 14.43
N ILE A 174 -1.04 6.59 13.67
CA ILE A 174 -1.08 6.77 12.21
C ILE A 174 -1.28 8.25 11.84
N HIS A 175 -1.42 8.54 10.54
CA HIS A 175 -1.72 9.89 10.08
C HIS A 175 -3.00 10.46 10.74
N PRO A 176 -3.01 11.69 11.29
CA PRO A 176 -4.14 12.21 12.08
C PRO A 176 -5.48 12.33 11.35
N PHE A 177 -5.47 12.30 10.02
CA PHE A 177 -6.71 12.30 9.22
C PHE A 177 -7.30 10.91 8.97
N LEU A 178 -6.58 9.85 9.34
CA LEU A 178 -7.07 8.47 9.30
C LEU A 178 -7.85 8.09 10.56
N THR A 179 -7.62 8.79 11.66
CA THR A 179 -8.38 8.57 12.89
C THR A 179 -9.70 9.29 12.81
N ASP A 180 -10.81 8.58 13.00
CA ASP A 180 -12.09 9.22 13.30
C ASP A 180 -11.93 10.05 14.59
N ALA A 181 -12.33 11.32 14.54
CA ALA A 181 -12.25 12.25 15.65
C ALA A 181 -13.21 11.87 16.79
#